data_AF-A0A0K8RM88-F1
#
_entry.id   AF-A0A0K8RM88-F1
#
_cell.length_a   1.000
_cell.length_b   1.000
_cell.length_c   1.000
_cell.angle_alpha   90.00
_cell.angle_beta   90.00
_cell.angle_gamma   90.00
#
_symmetry.space_group_name_H-M   'P 1'
#
loop_
_entity.id
_entity.type
_entity.pdbx_description
1 polymer ?
#
loop_
_entity_poly.entity_id
_entity_poly.type
_entity_poly.pdbx_seq_one_letter_code
_entity_poly.pdbx_strand_id
1 'polypeptide(L)'
;MMSARQSMAMQMPGSTAAKCLTCSQWQRSSYEQVLCVHGGLSPQIKTLDQVRTIERNQEIPHKGAFCDLVWSDPEDVETWSVSPRGAGWLFGAKVTHEFMHLNNLKLICRAHQLVHEGYKYMFDDKQVTVWSAPNYCYRCGNIAAVLAFTDVNTRTAKLFHAVPDTERVIPSRNTTPYFL
;
A
#
# COMPACT_ATOMS: atom_id res chain seq x y z
N MET A 1 9.72 -13.17 11.36
CA MET A 1 9.53 -11.89 10.65
C MET A 1 8.73 -12.15 9.38
N MET A 2 7.51 -11.63 9.27
CA MET A 2 6.74 -11.70 8.03
C MET A 2 7.47 -10.90 6.95
N SER A 3 8.03 -11.58 5.95
CA SER A 3 8.74 -10.94 4.84
C SER A 3 7.77 -10.01 4.10
N ALA A 4 8.10 -8.73 4.04
CA ALA A 4 7.38 -7.66 3.34
C ALA A 4 7.42 -7.82 1.80
N ARG A 5 7.02 -8.98 1.27
CA ARG A 5 6.68 -9.17 -0.16
C ARG A 5 5.21 -8.84 -0.42
N GLN A 6 4.67 -7.83 0.28
CA GLN A 6 3.36 -7.25 0.02
C GLN A 6 3.56 -6.00 -0.85
N SER A 7 3.99 -6.20 -2.09
CA SER A 7 4.17 -5.10 -3.03
C SER A 7 2.83 -4.65 -3.57
N MET A 8 2.50 -3.38 -3.38
CA MET A 8 1.44 -2.73 -4.17
C MET A 8 1.88 -2.73 -5.63
N ALA A 9 1.12 -3.41 -6.50
CA ALA A 9 1.34 -3.33 -7.93
C ALA A 9 0.45 -2.23 -8.52
N MET A 10 1.09 -1.16 -9.00
CA MET A 10 0.44 -0.15 -9.84
C MET A 10 1.02 -0.17 -11.25
N GLN A 11 0.16 0.05 -12.24
CA GLN A 11 0.56 0.16 -13.64
C GLN A 11 0.18 1.54 -14.20
N MET A 12 1.18 2.26 -14.70
CA MET A 12 1.05 3.59 -15.31
C MET A 12 1.05 3.49 -16.83
N PRO A 13 0.46 4.45 -17.57
CA PRO A 13 0.48 4.44 -19.03
C PRO A 13 1.92 4.45 -19.55
N GLY A 14 2.22 3.54 -20.46
CA GLY A 14 3.58 3.37 -21.02
C GLY A 14 4.54 2.53 -20.18
N SER A 15 4.11 1.95 -19.05
CA SER A 15 4.90 0.96 -18.29
C SER A 15 4.30 -0.44 -18.43
N THR A 16 5.07 -1.40 -18.92
CA THR A 16 4.70 -2.82 -18.99
C THR A 16 4.90 -3.55 -17.65
N ALA A 17 5.65 -2.96 -16.71
CA ALA A 17 5.91 -3.55 -15.39
C ALA A 17 5.06 -2.91 -14.29
N ALA A 18 4.44 -3.75 -13.47
CA ALA A 18 3.97 -3.36 -12.14
C ALA A 18 5.19 -3.07 -11.26
N LYS A 19 5.34 -1.83 -10.80
CA LYS A 19 6.44 -1.47 -9.90
C LYS A 19 6.00 -1.66 -8.45
N CYS A 20 6.82 -2.33 -7.64
CA CYS A 20 6.75 -2.27 -6.19
C CYS A 20 7.26 -0.89 -5.77
N LEU A 21 6.35 0.01 -5.41
CA LEU A 21 6.71 1.42 -5.29
C LEU A 21 6.91 1.79 -3.83
N THR A 22 8.18 1.95 -3.45
CA THR A 22 8.54 2.79 -2.32
C THR A 22 8.33 4.26 -2.72
N CYS A 23 8.00 5.10 -1.73
CA CYS A 23 7.56 6.49 -1.88
C CYS A 23 8.50 7.43 -2.68
N SER A 24 9.71 6.99 -3.11
CA SER A 24 10.71 7.83 -3.78
C SER A 24 10.63 7.92 -5.32
N GLN A 25 9.75 7.20 -6.00
CA GLN A 25 9.68 7.22 -7.48
C GLN A 25 8.53 8.04 -8.09
N TRP A 26 7.79 8.81 -7.29
CA TRP A 26 6.45 9.31 -7.65
C TRP A 26 6.33 10.83 -7.81
N GLN A 27 7.11 11.44 -8.70
CA GLN A 27 6.77 12.78 -9.21
C GLN A 27 6.96 12.85 -10.73
N ARG A 28 5.97 12.33 -11.45
CA ARG A 28 5.72 12.68 -12.85
C ARG A 28 4.49 13.60 -12.86
N SER A 29 4.59 14.76 -13.52
CA SER A 29 3.64 15.89 -13.49
C SER A 29 2.15 15.52 -13.65
N SER A 30 1.83 14.41 -14.32
CA SER A 30 0.43 14.01 -14.56
C SER A 30 -0.27 13.30 -13.38
N TYR A 31 0.41 13.00 -12.26
CA TYR A 31 -0.16 12.22 -11.14
C TYR A 31 0.08 12.84 -9.75
N GLU A 32 0.27 14.16 -9.69
CA GLU A 32 0.61 14.86 -8.44
C GLU A 32 -0.46 14.77 -7.35
N GLN A 33 -1.68 14.32 -7.67
CA GLN A 33 -2.80 14.21 -6.73
C GLN A 33 -3.04 12.79 -6.19
N VAL A 34 -2.13 11.83 -6.42
CA VAL A 34 -2.25 10.46 -5.89
C VAL A 34 -1.09 10.15 -4.95
N LEU A 35 -1.39 9.88 -3.68
CA LEU A 35 -0.39 9.43 -2.71
C LEU A 35 -0.33 7.90 -2.68
N CYS A 36 0.87 7.36 -2.80
CA CYS A 36 1.15 5.92 -2.74
C CYS A 36 2.00 5.60 -1.51
N VAL A 37 1.46 4.78 -0.59
CA VAL A 37 2.15 4.33 0.63
C VAL A 37 1.89 2.84 0.86
N HIS A 38 2.74 2.13 1.60
CA HIS A 38 2.48 0.71 1.89
C HIS A 38 1.38 0.54 2.95
N GLY A 39 1.61 1.18 4.10
CA GLY A 39 0.72 1.21 5.25
C GLY A 39 -0.35 2.28 5.08
N GLY A 40 -0.20 3.42 5.75
CA GLY A 40 -1.25 4.42 5.78
C GLY A 40 -0.75 5.77 6.24
N LEU A 41 -1.65 6.57 6.80
CA LEU A 41 -1.31 7.89 7.32
C LEU A 41 -0.63 7.80 8.70
N SER A 42 0.02 8.89 9.10
CA SER A 42 0.65 9.05 10.41
C SER A 42 0.11 10.29 11.10
N PRO A 43 -0.15 10.27 12.43
CA PRO A 43 -0.51 11.47 13.18
C PRO A 43 0.64 12.50 13.23
N GLN A 44 1.88 12.09 12.91
CA GLN A 44 3.05 12.96 12.87
C GLN A 44 3.25 13.64 11.52
N ILE A 45 2.48 13.25 10.50
CA ILE A 45 2.60 13.73 9.12
C ILE A 45 1.29 14.37 8.71
N LYS A 46 1.30 15.70 8.57
CA LYS A 46 0.20 16.49 8.03
C LYS A 46 0.41 16.83 6.56
N THR A 47 1.67 17.00 6.13
CA THR A 47 1.98 17.43 4.75
C THR A 47 2.88 16.46 4.00
N LEU A 48 2.81 16.47 2.67
CA LEU A 48 3.70 15.71 1.80
C LEU A 48 5.17 16.12 1.95
N ASP A 49 5.45 17.37 2.31
CA ASP A 49 6.81 17.83 2.56
C ASP A 49 7.43 17.13 3.78
N GLN A 50 6.66 16.88 4.84
CA GLN A 50 7.13 16.11 5.99
C GLN A 50 7.47 14.66 5.60
N VAL A 51 6.79 14.08 4.61
CA VAL A 51 7.12 12.75 4.08
C VAL A 51 8.49 12.75 3.38
N ARG A 52 8.84 13.85 2.71
CA ARG A 52 10.11 14.00 1.97
C ARG A 52 11.32 14.13 2.90
N THR A 53 11.12 14.62 4.12
CA THR A 53 12.21 14.81 5.11
C THR A 53 12.51 13.57 5.95
N ILE A 54 11.78 12.47 5.77
CA ILE A 54 12.02 11.22 6.52
C ILE A 54 13.32 10.58 6.03
N GLU A 55 14.24 10.27 6.95
CA GLU A 55 15.41 9.43 6.69
C GLU A 55 14.97 7.98 6.48
N ARG A 56 15.19 7.45 5.27
CA ARG A 56 14.71 6.13 4.84
C ARG A 56 15.83 5.11 4.67
N ASN A 57 17.09 5.54 4.71
CA ASN A 57 18.25 4.67 4.62
C ASN A 57 18.60 4.06 5.99
N GLN A 58 17.60 3.44 6.61
CA GLN A 58 17.70 2.79 7.91
C GLN A 58 16.67 1.66 8.00
N GLU A 59 16.83 0.79 8.99
CA GLU A 59 15.78 -0.15 9.36
C GLU A 59 14.53 0.62 9.81
N ILE A 60 13.34 0.09 9.52
CA ILE A 60 12.08 0.73 9.91
C ILE A 60 12.03 0.76 11.45
N PRO A 61 11.96 1.96 12.08
CA PRO A 61 11.89 2.05 13.53
C PRO A 61 10.62 1.42 14.10
N HIS A 62 10.62 1.06 15.38
CA HIS A 62 9.43 0.51 16.04
C HIS A 62 8.27 1.52 16.18
N LYS A 63 8.54 2.82 16.09
CA LYS A 63 7.55 3.91 16.23
C LYS A 63 7.93 5.13 15.40
N GLY A 64 6.95 5.98 15.12
CA GLY A 64 7.15 7.27 14.45
C GLY A 64 6.74 7.26 12.99
N ALA A 65 6.87 8.43 12.35
CA ALA A 65 6.43 8.69 10.98
C ALA A 65 6.76 7.59 9.96
N PHE A 66 8.00 7.07 9.96
CA PHE A 66 8.39 6.02 9.01
C PHE A 66 7.68 4.68 9.31
N CYS A 67 7.55 4.31 10.58
CA CYS A 67 6.81 3.12 11.01
C CYS A 67 5.34 3.22 10.58
N ASP A 68 4.69 4.35 10.86
CA ASP A 68 3.28 4.58 10.58
C ASP A 68 2.96 4.51 9.07
N LEU A 69 3.81 5.10 8.22
CA LEU A 69 3.65 5.02 6.76
C LEU A 69 3.70 3.58 6.20
N VAL A 70 4.28 2.64 6.94
CA VAL A 70 4.40 1.23 6.56
C VAL A 70 3.37 0.35 7.27
N TRP A 71 2.92 0.71 8.48
CA TRP A 71 2.11 -0.17 9.34
C TRP A 71 0.69 0.32 9.64
N SER A 72 0.35 1.58 9.37
CA SER A 72 -0.98 2.11 9.65
C SER A 72 -2.05 1.54 8.70
N ASP A 73 -3.29 1.46 9.18
CA ASP A 73 -4.43 0.89 8.46
C ASP A 73 -5.67 1.79 8.49
N PRO A 74 -6.45 1.85 7.39
CA PRO A 74 -7.77 2.45 7.42
C PRO A 74 -8.73 1.59 8.24
N GLU A 75 -9.59 2.22 9.05
CA GLU A 75 -10.65 1.54 9.81
C GLU A 75 -11.87 2.46 9.97
N ASP A 76 -13.03 1.89 10.29
CA ASP A 76 -14.25 2.64 10.64
C ASP A 76 -14.15 3.24 12.05
N VAL A 77 -13.22 4.17 12.21
CA VAL A 77 -13.02 5.02 13.38
C VAL A 77 -13.18 6.48 12.97
N GLU A 78 -13.52 7.38 13.90
CA GLU A 78 -13.69 8.80 13.53
C GLU A 78 -12.34 9.45 13.16
N THR A 79 -11.30 9.24 13.95
CA THR A 79 -9.99 9.89 13.79
C THR A 79 -8.83 8.89 13.84
N TRP A 80 -8.16 8.75 14.97
CA TRP A 80 -7.03 7.83 15.19
C TRP A 80 -7.40 6.83 16.27
N SER A 81 -6.94 5.59 16.11
CA SER A 81 -7.01 4.58 17.17
C SER A 81 -5.74 3.73 17.18
N VAL A 82 -5.47 3.07 18.30
CA VAL A 82 -4.28 2.23 18.46
C VAL A 82 -4.39 1.01 17.54
N SER A 83 -3.33 0.74 16.79
CA SER A 83 -3.27 -0.42 15.90
C SER A 83 -3.15 -1.73 16.69
N PRO A 84 -3.99 -2.75 16.41
CA PRO A 84 -3.85 -4.07 17.01
C PRO A 84 -2.59 -4.82 16.52
N ARG A 85 -1.87 -4.28 15.52
CA ARG A 85 -0.61 -4.84 15.02
C ARG A 85 0.57 -4.64 15.98
N GLY A 86 0.42 -3.76 16.97
CA GLY A 86 1.53 -3.33 17.84
C GLY A 86 2.48 -2.32 17.18
N ALA A 87 2.16 -1.83 15.98
CA ALA A 87 2.88 -0.81 15.24
C ALA A 87 1.91 -0.02 14.33
N GLY A 88 2.20 1.26 14.10
CA GLY A 88 1.33 2.16 13.33
C GLY A 88 0.02 2.51 14.05
N TRP A 89 -0.93 3.06 13.29
CA TRP A 89 -2.22 3.54 13.78
C TRP A 89 -3.37 3.05 12.91
N LEU A 90 -4.56 2.95 13.51
CA LEU A 90 -5.81 2.95 12.75
C LEU A 90 -6.19 4.39 12.44
N PHE A 91 -6.62 4.66 11.21
CA PHE A 91 -7.02 5.99 10.77
C PHE A 91 -8.38 5.98 10.09
N GLY A 92 -9.18 6.99 10.41
CA GLY A 92 -10.57 7.14 9.98
C GLY A 92 -10.78 8.02 8.76
N ALA A 93 -12.06 8.23 8.44
CA ALA A 93 -12.47 9.11 7.36
C ALA A 93 -11.98 10.55 7.60
N LYS A 94 -12.25 11.13 8.78
CA LYS A 94 -11.98 12.56 9.06
C LYS A 94 -10.53 12.94 8.82
N VAL A 95 -9.60 12.13 9.31
CA VAL A 95 -8.15 12.34 9.15
C VAL A 95 -7.71 12.14 7.70
N THR A 96 -8.33 11.21 6.97
CA THR A 96 -8.12 11.02 5.54
C THR A 96 -8.55 12.25 4.74
N HIS A 97 -9.76 12.77 4.99
CA HIS A 97 -10.28 13.95 4.32
C HIS A 97 -9.44 15.20 4.61
N GLU A 98 -9.06 15.43 5.87
CA GLU A 98 -8.21 16.55 6.27
C GLU A 98 -6.85 16.50 5.58
N PHE A 99 -6.17 15.35 5.64
CA PHE A 99 -4.87 15.16 5.01
C PHE A 99 -4.96 15.38 3.49
N MET A 100 -6.00 14.86 2.84
CA MET A 100 -6.16 15.02 1.39
C MET A 100 -6.47 16.45 0.99
N HIS A 101 -7.30 17.16 1.76
CA HIS A 101 -7.60 18.56 1.51
C HIS A 101 -6.33 19.42 1.62
N LEU A 102 -5.55 19.22 2.70
CA LEU A 102 -4.34 19.98 2.95
C LEU A 102 -3.27 19.77 1.87
N ASN A 103 -3.21 18.58 1.28
CA ASN A 103 -2.20 18.20 0.29
C ASN A 103 -2.70 18.19 -1.16
N ASN A 104 -3.92 18.69 -1.42
CA ASN A 104 -4.56 18.69 -2.74
C ASN A 104 -4.58 17.30 -3.43
N LEU A 105 -4.83 16.26 -2.64
CA LEU A 105 -4.89 14.87 -3.10
C LEU A 105 -6.32 14.45 -3.48
N LYS A 106 -6.42 13.55 -4.45
CA LYS A 106 -7.67 12.92 -4.89
C LYS A 106 -7.77 11.46 -4.48
N LEU A 107 -6.64 10.79 -4.25
CA LEU A 107 -6.61 9.38 -3.85
C LEU A 107 -5.37 9.07 -3.02
N ILE A 108 -5.56 8.29 -1.94
CA ILE A 108 -4.49 7.57 -1.25
C ILE A 108 -4.61 6.10 -1.64
N CYS A 109 -3.57 5.57 -2.28
CA CYS A 109 -3.48 4.16 -2.59
C CYS A 109 -2.46 3.46 -1.71
N ARG A 110 -2.84 2.30 -1.18
CA ARG A 110 -2.01 1.51 -0.28
C ARG A 110 -2.19 0.01 -0.42
N ALA A 111 -1.42 -0.77 0.31
CA ALA A 111 -1.47 -2.24 0.30
C ALA A 111 -1.67 -2.83 1.71
N HIS A 112 -0.75 -3.64 2.23
CA HIS A 112 -0.66 -4.15 3.62
C HIS A 112 -1.80 -5.04 4.16
N GLN A 113 -3.08 -4.64 4.01
CA GLN A 113 -4.23 -5.43 4.42
C GLN A 113 -4.65 -6.38 3.30
N LEU A 114 -4.86 -7.65 3.66
CA LEU A 114 -5.47 -8.63 2.78
C LEU A 114 -6.89 -8.18 2.44
N VAL A 115 -7.21 -8.14 1.15
CA VAL A 115 -8.56 -7.91 0.63
C VAL A 115 -8.92 -9.11 -0.23
N HIS A 116 -10.03 -9.78 0.08
CA HIS A 116 -10.42 -11.03 -0.60
C HIS A 116 -10.71 -10.82 -2.08
N GLU A 117 -11.27 -9.67 -2.42
CA GLU A 117 -11.66 -9.23 -3.76
C GLU A 117 -10.47 -8.63 -4.53
N GLY A 118 -9.29 -8.57 -3.92
CA GLY A 118 -8.07 -7.99 -4.49
C GLY A 118 -7.94 -6.49 -4.29
N TYR A 119 -9.02 -5.71 -4.19
CA TYR A 119 -8.96 -4.29 -3.81
C TYR A 119 -10.24 -3.83 -3.11
N LYS A 120 -10.14 -2.79 -2.27
CA LYS A 120 -11.26 -2.20 -1.53
C LYS A 120 -11.09 -0.70 -1.40
N TYR A 121 -12.15 0.05 -1.69
CA TYR A 121 -12.21 1.49 -1.42
C TYR A 121 -12.79 1.76 -0.03
N MET A 122 -12.33 2.84 0.59
CA MET A 122 -12.86 3.38 1.84
C MET A 122 -12.90 4.91 1.77
N PHE A 123 -13.72 5.50 2.64
CA PHE A 123 -13.81 6.94 2.85
C PHE A 123 -14.18 7.71 1.57
N ASP A 124 -15.33 7.39 0.97
CA ASP A 124 -15.84 8.01 -0.27
C ASP A 124 -14.88 7.89 -1.47
N ASP A 125 -14.34 6.68 -1.67
CA ASP A 125 -13.37 6.34 -2.73
C ASP A 125 -12.07 7.16 -2.69
N LYS A 126 -11.77 7.79 -1.55
CA LYS A 126 -10.57 8.59 -1.33
C LYS A 126 -9.38 7.78 -0.86
N GLN A 127 -9.62 6.61 -0.29
CA GLN A 127 -8.60 5.63 0.05
C GLN A 127 -8.89 4.33 -0.69
N VAL A 128 -7.85 3.69 -1.23
CA VAL A 128 -7.95 2.36 -1.81
C VAL A 128 -6.84 1.45 -1.30
N THR A 129 -7.24 0.27 -0.86
CA THR A 129 -6.34 -0.84 -0.54
C THR A 129 -6.28 -1.78 -1.75
N VAL A 130 -5.07 -2.07 -2.23
CA VAL A 130 -4.82 -2.97 -3.37
C VAL A 130 -3.92 -4.12 -2.90
N TRP A 131 -4.35 -5.33 -3.19
CA TRP A 131 -3.67 -6.57 -2.81
C TRP A 131 -3.29 -7.37 -4.05
N SER A 132 -2.00 -7.63 -4.24
CA SER A 132 -1.47 -8.20 -5.48
C SER A 132 -0.94 -9.64 -5.35
N ALA A 133 -1.23 -10.33 -4.23
CA ALA A 133 -0.78 -11.70 -3.98
C ALA A 133 -1.98 -12.67 -3.90
N PRO A 134 -2.34 -13.37 -4.99
CA PRO A 134 -3.52 -14.23 -5.01
C PRO A 134 -3.25 -15.51 -4.20
N ASN A 135 -4.31 -16.08 -3.64
CA ASN A 135 -4.24 -17.24 -2.73
C ASN A 135 -3.12 -17.09 -1.69
N TYR A 136 -3.18 -16.01 -0.92
CA TYR A 136 -2.12 -15.64 0.01
C TYR A 136 -1.79 -16.78 0.97
N CYS A 137 -0.49 -17.04 1.12
CA CYS A 137 0.07 -18.15 1.89
C CYS A 137 -0.53 -19.53 1.53
N TYR A 138 -1.05 -19.69 0.32
CA TYR A 138 -1.71 -20.92 -0.17
C TYR A 138 -2.92 -21.36 0.65
N ARG A 139 -3.54 -20.42 1.38
CA ARG A 139 -4.62 -20.71 2.34
C ARG A 139 -5.79 -19.76 2.25
N CYS A 140 -5.56 -18.51 1.85
CA CYS A 140 -6.59 -17.47 1.94
C CYS A 140 -7.58 -17.49 0.77
N GLY A 141 -7.24 -18.11 -0.37
CA GLY A 141 -8.13 -18.19 -1.53
C GLY A 141 -8.52 -16.83 -2.16
N ASN A 142 -7.90 -15.72 -1.75
CA ASN A 142 -8.20 -14.39 -2.26
C ASN A 142 -7.79 -14.22 -3.74
N ILE A 143 -8.49 -13.31 -4.42
CA ILE A 143 -8.10 -12.79 -5.73
C ILE A 143 -7.05 -11.70 -5.51
N ALA A 144 -6.28 -11.38 -6.54
CA ALA A 144 -5.35 -10.26 -6.55
C ALA A 144 -5.73 -9.22 -7.60
N ALA A 145 -5.28 -7.99 -7.37
CA ALA A 145 -5.52 -6.87 -8.25
C ALA A 145 -4.23 -6.07 -8.51
N VAL A 146 -4.19 -5.44 -9.69
CA VAL A 146 -3.33 -4.31 -10.03
C VAL A 146 -4.24 -3.13 -10.35
N LEU A 147 -3.99 -1.96 -9.78
CA LEU A 147 -4.72 -0.75 -10.15
C LEU A 147 -3.96 -0.04 -11.28
N ALA A 148 -4.58 0.00 -12.45
CA ALA A 148 -4.03 0.65 -13.64
C ALA A 148 -4.64 2.05 -13.78
N PHE A 149 -3.79 3.07 -13.88
CA PHE A 149 -4.23 4.45 -14.06
C PHE A 149 -4.10 4.83 -15.54
N THR A 150 -5.16 5.41 -16.11
CA THR A 150 -5.07 6.12 -17.39
C THR A 150 -4.74 7.59 -17.13
N ASP A 151 -5.42 8.19 -16.15
CA ASP A 151 -5.14 9.51 -15.60
C ASP A 151 -5.50 9.51 -14.10
N VAL A 152 -5.48 10.67 -13.43
CA VAL A 152 -5.77 10.78 -11.99
C VAL A 152 -7.22 10.39 -11.64
N ASN A 153 -8.16 10.68 -12.53
CA ASN A 153 -9.58 10.41 -12.34
C ASN A 153 -10.00 9.05 -12.93
N THR A 154 -9.31 8.58 -13.97
CA THR A 154 -9.63 7.34 -14.69
C THR A 154 -8.69 6.21 -14.30
N ARG A 155 -9.25 5.20 -13.63
CA ARG A 155 -8.52 4.01 -13.14
C ARG A 155 -9.31 2.73 -13.36
N THR A 156 -8.61 1.63 -13.62
CA THR A 156 -9.19 0.30 -13.88
C THR A 156 -8.47 -0.74 -13.03
N ALA A 157 -9.22 -1.54 -12.28
CA ALA A 157 -8.68 -2.67 -11.56
C ALA A 157 -8.51 -3.88 -12.51
N LYS A 158 -7.30 -4.41 -12.60
CA LYS A 158 -7.00 -5.66 -13.32
C LYS A 158 -6.91 -6.79 -12.32
N LEU A 159 -7.91 -7.67 -12.31
CA LEU A 159 -7.98 -8.81 -11.41
C LEU A 159 -7.24 -10.02 -11.99
N PHE A 160 -6.63 -10.82 -11.12
CA PHE A 160 -5.95 -12.05 -11.49
C PHE A 160 -5.96 -13.08 -10.35
N HIS A 161 -5.95 -14.36 -10.73
CA HIS A 161 -5.98 -15.49 -9.81
C HIS A 161 -4.59 -16.10 -9.62
N ALA A 162 -4.48 -16.99 -8.63
CA ALA A 162 -3.29 -17.80 -8.46
C ALA A 162 -3.16 -18.76 -9.65
N VAL A 163 -1.91 -18.98 -10.08
CA VAL A 163 -1.61 -20.04 -11.05
C VAL A 163 -2.03 -21.37 -10.43
N PRO A 164 -2.70 -22.28 -11.17
CA PRO A 164 -3.07 -23.59 -10.67
C PRO A 164 -1.86 -24.34 -10.10
N ASP A 165 -2.08 -25.13 -9.06
CA ASP A 165 -0.99 -25.86 -8.40
C ASP A 165 -0.24 -26.81 -9.35
N THR A 166 -0.91 -27.30 -10.41
CA THR A 166 -0.32 -28.15 -11.46
C THR A 166 0.71 -27.44 -12.33
N GLU A 167 0.61 -26.12 -12.47
CA GLU A 167 1.49 -25.30 -13.31
C GLU A 167 2.51 -24.50 -12.47
N ARG A 168 2.53 -24.77 -11.17
CA ARG A 168 3.30 -23.99 -10.22
C ARG A 168 4.78 -24.39 -10.25
N VAL A 169 5.63 -23.41 -10.53
CA VAL A 169 7.09 -23.57 -10.41
C VAL A 169 7.49 -23.43 -8.94
N ILE A 170 8.03 -24.49 -8.36
CA ILE A 170 8.63 -24.47 -7.02
C ILE A 170 10.12 -24.10 -7.19
N PRO A 171 10.56 -22.91 -6.76
CA PRO A 171 11.98 -22.55 -6.87
C PRO A 171 12.84 -23.47 -5.99
N SER A 172 14.06 -23.75 -6.46
CA SER A 172 15.05 -24.51 -5.67
C SER A 172 15.33 -23.79 -4.35
N ARG A 173 15.45 -24.56 -3.27
CA ARG A 173 15.64 -24.04 -1.92
C ARG A 173 17.06 -23.49 -1.76
N ASN A 174 17.27 -22.21 -2.08
CA ASN A 174 18.53 -21.53 -1.80
C ASN A 174 18.47 -20.99 -0.37
N THR A 175 19.22 -21.61 0.54
CA THR A 175 19.44 -21.10 1.89
C THR A 175 20.35 -19.88 1.79
N THR A 176 19.80 -18.67 1.94
CA THR A 176 20.62 -17.45 2.07
C THR A 176 21.26 -17.44 3.47
N PRO A 177 22.60 -17.30 3.57
CA PRO A 177 23.33 -17.49 4.84
C PRO A 177 23.09 -16.39 5.90
N TYR A 178 22.36 -15.32 5.58
CA TYR A 178 22.21 -14.14 6.44
C TYR A 178 21.11 -14.25 7.53
N PHE A 179 20.48 -15.41 7.72
CA PHE A 179 19.48 -15.65 8.78
C PHE A 179 19.93 -16.67 9.83
N LEU A 180 21.25 -16.80 10.05
CA LEU A 180 21.83 -17.53 11.17
C LEU A 180 22.28 -16.57 12.27
#